data_AF-A0A482ZXL4-F1
#
_entry.id   AF-A0A482ZXL4-F1
#
_cell.length_a   1.000
_cell.length_b   1.000
_cell.length_c   1.000
_cell.angle_alpha   90.00
_cell.angle_beta   90.00
_cell.angle_gamma   90.00
#
_symmetry.space_group_name_H-M   'P 1'
#
loop_
_entity.id
_entity.type
_entity.pdbx_description
1 polymer ?
#
loop_
_entity_poly.entity_id
_entity_poly.type
_entity_poly.pdbx_seq_one_letter_code
_entity_poly.pdbx_strand_id
1 'polypeptide(L)'
;MNIIYYNALTVFDELSSDRHYLIAIDANLASTHQVELPKMNLTKAKKAIPFLLEDVLLDDIETLDFFVQKTTDAPNFYDVIVIEKQIMKRLQEKIEQAQLEIERCVIDFMLLPNEQGKMHYLEDKQGVLFRFGEFLGGRMDKTLFDDLPKDKYQLTNATIAVKHTRKINLLDVDWLKNWEKLLHQWRFSITIVLSLMVLMPIQLAVDNYYLNQQIQMQQNNNQNTFKKLFPEVRRIVDLPVQIKQKLNQANSYKTRSDDDLLSKLTLETKPKAMIKQLKFNQKTLTLTL
;
A
#
# COMPACT_ATOMS: atom_id res chain seq x y z
N MET A 1 -11.49 16.61 -23.52
CA MET A 1 -10.61 16.89 -22.37
C MET A 1 -11.28 17.93 -21.52
N ASN A 2 -11.58 17.63 -20.26
CA ASN A 2 -12.15 18.63 -19.36
C ASN A 2 -11.01 19.42 -18.70
N ILE A 3 -11.18 20.73 -18.57
CA ILE A 3 -10.21 21.60 -17.90
C ILE A 3 -10.74 21.89 -16.50
N ILE A 4 -9.93 21.63 -15.48
CA ILE A 4 -10.17 22.06 -14.11
C ILE A 4 -9.30 23.30 -13.89
N TYR A 5 -9.94 24.46 -13.72
CA TYR A 5 -9.23 25.67 -13.31
C TYR A 5 -9.01 25.61 -11.81
N TYR A 6 -7.74 25.60 -11.39
CA TYR A 6 -7.36 25.48 -10.00
C TYR A 6 -6.92 26.84 -9.44
N ASN A 7 -7.70 27.29 -8.46
CA ASN A 7 -7.33 28.33 -7.49
C ASN A 7 -7.31 27.73 -6.07
N ALA A 8 -6.78 28.45 -5.09
CA ALA A 8 -6.68 27.97 -3.71
C ALA A 8 -8.02 27.50 -3.10
N LEU A 9 -9.14 28.04 -3.58
CA LEU A 9 -10.50 27.77 -3.11
C LEU A 9 -11.23 26.67 -3.91
N THR A 10 -10.61 26.07 -4.93
CA THR A 10 -11.30 25.15 -5.83
C THR A 10 -11.62 23.84 -5.11
N VAL A 11 -12.85 23.37 -5.24
CA VAL A 11 -13.36 22.12 -4.64
C VAL A 11 -13.54 21.08 -5.75
N PHE A 12 -13.16 19.83 -5.49
CA PHE A 12 -13.21 18.73 -6.49
C PHE A 12 -14.39 17.76 -6.30
N ASP A 13 -15.30 18.06 -5.37
CA ASP A 13 -16.31 17.14 -4.83
C ASP A 13 -17.37 16.63 -5.83
N GLU A 14 -17.44 17.18 -7.06
CA GLU A 14 -18.42 16.79 -8.09
C GLU A 14 -17.79 16.22 -9.37
N LEU A 15 -16.49 15.97 -9.37
CA LEU A 15 -15.77 15.52 -10.56
C LEU A 15 -15.82 13.99 -10.69
N SER A 16 -16.21 13.50 -11.86
CA SER A 16 -16.34 12.06 -12.13
C SER A 16 -14.97 11.44 -12.42
N SER A 17 -14.61 10.34 -11.76
CA SER A 17 -13.32 9.64 -11.96
C SER A 17 -13.15 9.00 -13.35
N ASP A 18 -14.24 8.74 -14.09
CA ASP A 18 -14.23 8.10 -15.42
C ASP A 18 -13.80 9.04 -16.57
N ARG A 19 -13.18 10.17 -16.25
CA ARG A 19 -12.78 11.19 -17.22
C ARG A 19 -11.34 11.62 -16.98
N HIS A 20 -10.63 11.85 -18.07
CA HIS A 20 -9.30 12.43 -18.04
C HIS A 20 -9.41 13.96 -17.94
N TYR A 21 -8.78 14.53 -16.93
CA TYR A 21 -8.78 15.97 -16.69
C TYR A 21 -7.40 16.58 -16.98
N LEU A 22 -7.43 17.82 -17.47
CA LEU A 22 -6.29 18.71 -17.47
C LEU A 22 -6.48 19.75 -16.37
N ILE A 23 -5.47 19.95 -15.53
CA ILE A 23 -5.48 21.00 -14.51
C ILE A 23 -4.80 22.24 -15.08
N ALA A 24 -5.45 23.38 -14.94
CA ALA A 24 -4.93 24.70 -15.25
C ALA A 24 -4.80 25.49 -13.95
N ILE A 25 -3.59 25.59 -13.41
CA ILE A 25 -3.28 26.39 -12.22
C ILE A 25 -3.40 27.87 -12.60
N ASP A 26 -4.06 28.67 -11.75
CA ASP A 26 -4.13 30.12 -11.92
C ASP A 26 -2.72 30.74 -12.00
N ALA A 27 -2.48 31.55 -13.03
CA ALA A 27 -1.23 32.30 -13.20
C ALA A 27 -0.84 33.14 -11.98
N ASN A 28 -1.79 33.60 -11.17
CA ASN A 28 -1.49 34.37 -9.96
C ASN A 28 -0.74 33.56 -8.88
N LEU A 29 -0.77 32.24 -8.97
CA LEU A 29 -0.12 31.33 -8.03
C LEU A 29 1.32 30.94 -8.46
N ALA A 30 1.77 31.44 -9.61
CA ALA A 30 3.06 31.12 -10.18
C ALA A 30 3.77 32.39 -10.65
N SER A 31 5.09 32.40 -10.62
CA SER A 31 5.90 33.43 -11.29
C SER A 31 6.77 32.82 -12.37
N THR A 32 6.99 33.55 -13.45
CA THR A 32 7.79 33.08 -14.59
C THR A 32 9.02 33.97 -14.76
N HIS A 33 10.19 33.36 -14.94
CA HIS A 33 11.46 34.04 -15.05
C HIS A 33 12.27 33.46 -16.19
N GLN A 34 13.13 34.28 -16.77
CA GLN A 34 14.12 33.83 -17.76
C GLN A 34 15.51 34.07 -17.20
N VAL A 35 16.34 33.04 -17.19
CA VAL A 35 17.68 33.06 -16.59
C VAL A 35 18.73 32.69 -17.64
N GLU A 36 19.81 33.47 -17.71
CA GLU A 36 20.98 33.13 -18.50
C GLU A 36 21.96 32.28 -17.68
N LEU A 37 22.37 31.15 -18.25
CA LEU A 37 23.31 30.23 -17.63
C LEU A 37 24.42 29.85 -18.60
N PRO A 38 25.65 29.63 -18.10
CA PRO A 38 26.72 29.11 -18.94
C PRO A 38 26.37 27.69 -19.43
N LYS A 39 26.98 27.28 -20.54
CA LYS A 39 26.69 25.99 -21.19
C LYS A 39 26.95 24.82 -20.22
N MET A 40 25.87 24.27 -19.68
CA MET A 40 25.90 23.16 -18.72
C MET A 40 24.74 22.18 -18.95
N ASN A 41 24.82 21.01 -18.30
CA ASN A 41 23.75 20.02 -18.30
C ASN A 41 22.55 20.52 -17.46
N LEU A 42 21.32 20.18 -17.88
CA LEU A 42 20.05 20.54 -17.22
C LEU A 42 20.03 20.19 -15.72
N THR A 43 20.63 19.07 -15.30
CA THR A 43 20.69 18.71 -13.88
C THR A 43 21.50 19.71 -13.05
N LYS A 44 22.58 20.27 -13.61
CA LYS A 44 23.37 21.31 -12.94
C LYS A 44 22.63 22.65 -12.98
N ALA A 45 22.00 22.97 -14.12
CA ALA A 45 21.18 24.17 -14.26
C ALA A 45 20.06 24.21 -13.22
N LYS A 46 19.29 23.12 -13.06
CA LYS A 46 18.24 23.01 -12.03
C LYS A 46 18.72 23.26 -10.60
N LYS A 47 19.99 22.96 -10.29
CA LYS A 47 20.58 23.23 -8.97
C LYS A 47 21.06 24.68 -8.83
N ALA A 48 21.49 25.31 -9.92
CA ALA A 48 22.01 26.68 -9.91
C ALA A 48 20.91 27.75 -9.98
N ILE A 49 19.80 27.45 -10.67
CA ILE A 49 18.68 28.38 -10.90
C ILE A 49 18.10 28.96 -9.61
N PRO A 50 17.81 28.18 -8.55
CA PRO A 50 17.26 28.73 -7.32
C PRO A 50 18.13 29.83 -6.73
N PHE A 51 19.45 29.61 -6.65
CA PHE A 51 20.41 30.60 -6.13
C PHE A 51 20.50 31.86 -6.99
N LEU A 52 20.33 31.75 -8.31
CA LEU A 52 20.34 32.92 -9.21
C LEU A 52 19.07 33.76 -9.09
N LEU A 53 17.96 33.13 -8.71
CA LEU A 53 16.67 33.80 -8.56
C LEU A 53 16.41 34.25 -7.12
N GLU A 54 17.28 33.94 -6.17
CA GLU A 54 17.12 34.27 -4.74
C GLU A 54 16.87 35.76 -4.51
N ASP A 55 17.62 36.64 -5.18
CA ASP A 55 17.47 38.09 -5.05
C ASP A 55 16.22 38.66 -5.75
N VAL A 56 15.62 37.89 -6.67
CA VAL A 56 14.47 38.30 -7.48
C VAL A 56 13.16 37.81 -6.85
N LEU A 57 13.22 36.72 -6.11
CA LEU A 57 12.08 36.08 -5.48
C LEU A 57 11.79 36.72 -4.12
N LEU A 58 10.51 36.78 -3.77
CA LEU A 58 10.05 37.33 -2.50
C LEU A 58 10.05 36.31 -1.37
N ASP A 59 9.96 35.02 -1.72
CA ASP A 59 9.91 33.90 -0.80
C ASP A 59 11.24 33.13 -0.80
N ASP A 60 11.48 32.40 0.29
CA ASP A 60 12.66 31.54 0.42
C ASP A 60 12.65 30.43 -0.66
N ILE A 61 13.77 30.30 -1.38
CA ILE A 61 13.99 29.30 -2.43
C ILE A 61 13.78 27.85 -1.92
N GLU A 62 13.92 27.60 -0.63
CA GLU A 62 13.64 26.29 -0.03
C GLU A 62 12.15 25.96 0.02
N THR A 63 11.28 26.97 0.01
CA THR A 63 9.80 26.81 0.03
C THR A 63 9.20 26.71 -1.37
N LEU A 64 10.00 26.93 -2.41
CA LEU A 64 9.58 27.04 -3.80
C LEU A 64 10.00 25.83 -4.64
N ASP A 65 9.16 25.46 -5.59
CA ASP A 65 9.45 24.49 -6.64
C ASP A 65 9.76 25.20 -7.95
N PHE A 66 10.79 24.69 -8.65
CA PHE A 66 11.33 25.29 -9.88
C PHE A 66 11.15 24.35 -11.07
N PHE A 67 10.29 24.74 -12.01
CA PHE A 67 10.04 24.04 -13.25
C PHE A 67 10.87 24.68 -14.36
N VAL A 68 11.91 23.98 -14.81
CA VAL A 68 12.92 24.53 -15.71
C VAL A 68 12.80 23.90 -17.09
N GLN A 69 12.68 24.75 -18.12
CA GLN A 69 12.78 24.36 -19.52
C GLN A 69 13.88 25.16 -20.21
N LYS A 70 14.61 24.49 -21.11
CA LYS A 70 15.58 25.17 -21.96
C LYS A 70 14.85 25.88 -23.10
N THR A 71 15.15 27.16 -23.32
CA THR A 71 14.54 27.94 -24.39
C THR A 71 15.00 27.40 -25.75
N THR A 72 14.08 27.32 -26.72
CA THR A 72 14.38 26.82 -28.08
C THR A 72 15.22 27.84 -28.87
N ASP A 73 14.99 29.12 -28.62
CA ASP A 73 15.51 30.22 -29.44
C ASP A 73 16.91 30.68 -29.02
N ALA A 74 17.31 30.42 -27.77
CA ALA A 74 18.60 30.87 -27.24
C ALA A 74 19.24 29.79 -26.33
N PRO A 75 20.38 29.19 -26.73
CA PRO A 75 20.90 27.99 -26.09
C PRO A 75 21.45 28.17 -24.67
N ASN A 76 21.60 29.41 -24.21
CA ASN A 76 22.06 29.75 -22.85
C ASN A 76 20.92 30.23 -21.94
N PHE A 77 19.70 30.37 -22.46
CA PHE A 77 18.56 30.81 -21.68
C PHE A 77 17.70 29.63 -21.24
N TYR A 78 17.19 29.77 -20.02
CA TYR A 78 16.28 28.84 -19.40
C TYR A 78 15.05 29.61 -18.93
N ASP A 79 13.88 29.11 -19.32
CA ASP A 79 12.61 29.61 -18.84
C ASP A 79 12.22 28.80 -17.60
N VAL A 80 11.85 29.51 -16.55
CA VAL A 80 11.64 28.95 -15.22
C VAL A 80 10.27 29.38 -14.72
N ILE A 81 9.48 28.41 -14.28
CA ILE A 81 8.25 28.67 -13.54
C ILE A 81 8.51 28.33 -12.08
N VAL A 82 8.11 29.23 -11.19
CA VAL A 82 8.31 29.13 -9.76
C VAL A 82 6.94 29.11 -9.08
N ILE A 83 6.70 28.07 -8.28
CA ILE A 83 5.42 27.84 -7.58
C ILE A 83 5.73 27.45 -6.14
N GLU A 84 4.93 27.89 -5.18
CA GLU A 84 5.08 27.47 -3.79
C GLU A 84 4.81 25.96 -3.63
N LYS A 85 5.69 25.25 -2.92
CA LYS A 85 5.55 23.81 -2.64
C LYS A 85 4.22 23.47 -1.99
N GLN A 86 3.73 24.36 -1.12
CA GLN A 86 2.48 24.16 -0.40
C GLN A 86 1.25 24.15 -1.33
N ILE A 87 1.27 24.94 -2.42
CA ILE A 87 0.19 24.96 -3.42
C ILE A 87 0.12 23.62 -4.14
N MET A 88 1.28 23.10 -4.56
CA MET A 88 1.40 21.80 -5.21
C MET A 88 0.97 20.66 -4.28
N LYS A 89 1.36 20.72 -3.00
CA LYS A 89 0.95 19.75 -1.99
C LYS A 89 -0.57 19.73 -1.76
N ARG A 90 -1.20 20.90 -1.60
CA ARG A 90 -2.67 21.00 -1.45
C ARG A 90 -3.40 20.51 -2.70
N LEU A 91 -2.87 20.82 -3.88
CA LEU A 91 -3.42 20.31 -5.14
C LEU A 91 -3.39 18.79 -5.16
N GLN A 92 -2.25 18.19 -4.79
CA GLN A 92 -2.09 16.74 -4.68
C GLN A 92 -3.12 16.12 -3.74
N GLU A 93 -3.25 16.65 -2.51
CA GLU A 93 -4.21 16.15 -1.51
C GLU A 93 -5.64 16.16 -2.06
N LYS A 94 -6.03 17.21 -2.80
CA LYS A 94 -7.36 17.30 -3.43
C LYS A 94 -7.54 16.28 -4.56
N ILE A 95 -6.54 16.06 -5.40
CA ILE A 95 -6.61 15.05 -6.48
C ILE A 95 -6.74 13.65 -5.89
N GLU A 96 -5.98 13.34 -4.83
CA GLU A 96 -6.02 12.05 -4.13
C GLU A 96 -7.40 11.79 -3.49
N GLN A 97 -7.94 12.79 -2.79
CA GLN A 97 -9.26 12.70 -2.15
C GLN A 97 -10.37 12.45 -3.16
N ALA A 98 -10.30 13.10 -4.32
CA ALA A 98 -11.30 12.97 -5.38
C ALA A 98 -11.06 11.77 -6.32
N GLN A 99 -9.96 11.02 -6.15
CA GLN A 99 -9.58 9.88 -7.00
C GLN A 99 -9.66 10.20 -8.50
N LEU A 100 -9.11 11.34 -8.91
CA LEU A 100 -9.18 11.83 -10.28
C LEU A 100 -7.98 11.37 -11.12
N GLU A 101 -8.24 10.95 -12.36
CA GLU A 101 -7.20 10.70 -13.35
C GLU A 101 -6.81 12.01 -14.06
N ILE A 102 -5.63 12.53 -13.70
CA ILE A 102 -5.10 13.78 -14.27
C ILE A 102 -4.09 13.44 -15.37
N GLU A 103 -4.38 13.84 -16.60
CA GLU A 103 -3.49 13.60 -17.75
C GLU A 103 -2.34 14.62 -17.80
N ARG A 104 -2.63 15.89 -17.49
CA ARG A 104 -1.65 16.99 -17.52
C ARG A 104 -2.01 18.09 -16.52
N CYS A 105 -0.99 18.80 -16.07
CA CYS A 105 -1.15 20.06 -15.36
C CYS A 105 -0.28 21.12 -16.02
N VAL A 106 -0.85 22.31 -16.14
CA VAL A 106 -0.24 23.49 -16.75
C VAL A 106 -0.67 24.73 -15.97
N ILE A 107 -0.03 25.86 -16.24
CA ILE A 107 -0.58 27.16 -15.84
C ILE A 107 -1.65 27.59 -16.86
N ASP A 108 -2.69 28.28 -16.44
CA ASP A 108 -3.80 28.74 -17.28
C ASP A 108 -3.35 29.53 -18.52
N PHE A 109 -2.33 30.40 -18.40
CA PHE A 109 -1.77 31.13 -19.55
C PHE A 109 -1.24 30.21 -20.65
N MET A 110 -0.81 28.98 -20.32
CA MET A 110 -0.29 28.02 -21.30
C MET A 110 -1.38 27.45 -22.22
N LEU A 111 -2.65 27.71 -21.92
CA LEU A 111 -3.76 27.38 -22.82
C LEU A 111 -3.90 28.39 -23.96
N LEU A 112 -3.23 29.56 -23.87
CA LEU A 112 -3.13 30.51 -24.96
C LEU A 112 -2.15 30.00 -26.03
N PRO A 113 -2.33 30.39 -27.30
CA PRO A 113 -1.38 30.07 -28.37
C PRO A 113 0.02 30.56 -28.05
N ASN A 114 1.03 29.85 -28.56
CA ASN A 114 2.41 30.27 -28.52
C ASN A 114 2.91 30.43 -29.96
N GLU A 115 3.19 31.66 -30.36
CA GLU A 115 3.76 32.00 -31.67
C GLU A 115 4.97 32.92 -31.45
N GLN A 116 6.09 32.61 -32.10
CA GLN A 116 7.32 33.40 -31.97
C GLN A 116 7.08 34.88 -32.33
N GLY A 117 7.54 35.78 -31.47
CA GLY A 117 7.44 37.24 -31.65
C GLY A 117 6.05 37.83 -31.39
N LYS A 118 5.08 37.02 -30.95
CA LYS A 118 3.73 37.48 -30.60
C LYS A 118 3.44 37.27 -29.13
N MET A 119 2.70 38.22 -28.55
CA MET A 119 2.12 38.07 -27.23
C MET A 119 0.62 37.85 -27.41
N HIS A 120 0.18 36.65 -27.06
CA HIS A 120 -1.23 36.31 -27.04
C HIS A 120 -1.83 36.71 -25.70
N TYR A 121 -2.98 37.37 -25.72
CA TYR A 121 -3.65 37.76 -24.48
C TYR A 121 -5.16 37.51 -24.54
N LEU A 122 -5.75 37.43 -23.35
CA LEU A 122 -7.17 37.29 -23.10
C LEU A 122 -7.53 38.19 -21.92
N GLU A 123 -8.51 39.07 -22.14
CA GLU A 123 -9.07 39.89 -21.07
C GLU A 123 -10.24 39.17 -20.40
N ASP A 124 -10.23 39.16 -19.07
CA ASP A 124 -11.34 38.68 -18.26
C ASP A 124 -11.61 39.59 -17.05
N LYS A 125 -12.48 39.14 -16.13
CA LYS A 125 -12.86 39.92 -14.94
C LYS A 125 -11.74 40.07 -13.91
N GLN A 126 -10.72 39.22 -13.95
CA GLN A 126 -9.61 39.19 -13.01
C GLN A 126 -8.38 39.94 -13.54
N GLY A 127 -8.37 40.28 -14.83
CA GLY A 127 -7.31 41.05 -15.47
C GLY A 127 -7.05 40.58 -16.89
N VAL A 128 -5.81 40.72 -17.33
CA VAL A 128 -5.34 40.27 -18.63
C VAL A 128 -4.41 39.07 -18.44
N LEU A 129 -4.83 37.93 -18.95
CA LEU A 129 -4.01 36.72 -19.05
C LEU A 129 -3.20 36.81 -20.34
N PHE A 130 -1.88 36.62 -20.28
CA PHE A 130 -1.00 36.78 -21.44
C PHE A 130 0.07 35.68 -21.51
N ARG A 131 0.51 35.37 -22.72
CA ARG A 131 1.56 34.41 -23.04
C ARG A 131 2.46 34.94 -24.15
N PHE A 132 3.77 34.84 -23.98
CA PHE A 132 4.76 35.32 -24.95
C PHE A 132 5.96 34.36 -25.11
N GLY A 133 5.88 33.17 -24.53
CA GLY A 133 6.83 32.09 -24.73
C GLY A 133 6.27 30.73 -24.29
N GLU A 134 7.12 29.70 -24.31
CA GLU A 134 6.73 28.35 -23.89
C GLU A 134 6.33 28.35 -22.40
N PHE A 135 7.22 28.84 -21.54
CA PHE A 135 7.08 28.92 -20.08
C PHE A 135 6.95 30.37 -19.56
N LEU A 136 6.74 31.32 -20.47
CA LEU A 136 6.71 32.75 -20.18
C LEU A 136 5.31 33.33 -20.42
N GLY A 137 4.72 33.86 -19.36
CA GLY A 137 3.36 34.37 -19.34
C GLY A 137 2.90 34.67 -17.92
N GLY A 138 1.67 35.11 -17.77
CA GLY A 138 1.12 35.43 -16.46
C GLY A 138 -0.25 36.09 -16.56
N ARG A 139 -0.72 36.61 -15.43
CA ARG A 139 -1.88 37.48 -15.34
C ARG A 139 -1.45 38.81 -14.73
N MET A 140 -1.98 39.90 -15.24
CA MET A 140 -1.75 41.24 -14.70
C MET A 140 -3.00 42.11 -14.81
N ASP A 141 -3.03 43.20 -14.06
CA ASP A 141 -4.11 44.18 -14.15
C ASP A 141 -4.16 44.84 -15.53
N LYS A 142 -5.37 45.17 -15.96
CA LYS A 142 -5.61 45.81 -17.27
C LYS A 142 -4.88 47.14 -17.41
N THR A 143 -4.83 47.95 -16.36
CA THR A 143 -4.14 49.23 -16.36
C THR A 143 -2.64 49.06 -16.63
N LEU A 144 -2.02 48.07 -16.00
CA LEU A 144 -0.61 47.76 -16.20
C LEU A 144 -0.35 47.18 -17.60
N PHE A 145 -1.28 46.38 -18.11
CA PHE A 145 -1.19 45.82 -19.45
C PHE A 145 -1.28 46.89 -20.54
N ASP A 146 -2.16 47.88 -20.38
CA ASP A 146 -2.33 48.97 -21.34
C ASP A 146 -1.08 49.88 -21.42
N ASP A 147 -0.35 50.00 -20.31
CA ASP A 147 0.90 50.75 -20.18
C ASP A 147 2.15 49.98 -20.70
N LEU A 148 1.99 48.72 -21.12
CA LEU A 148 3.11 47.93 -21.64
C LEU A 148 3.69 48.56 -22.92
N PRO A 149 5.03 48.59 -23.07
CA PRO A 149 5.67 49.02 -24.30
C PRO A 149 5.34 48.04 -25.44
N LYS A 150 4.41 48.45 -26.30
CA LYS A 150 3.87 47.66 -27.43
C LYS A 150 4.91 47.42 -28.54
N ASP A 151 6.10 47.99 -28.40
CA ASP A 151 7.18 47.94 -29.37
C ASP A 151 7.92 46.59 -29.37
N LYS A 152 7.83 45.84 -28.26
CA LYS A 152 8.55 44.56 -28.11
C LYS A 152 7.78 43.34 -28.62
N TYR A 153 6.44 43.39 -28.68
CA TYR A 153 5.61 42.24 -29.02
C TYR A 153 4.41 42.63 -29.87
N GLN A 154 4.11 41.84 -30.90
CA GLN A 154 2.83 41.95 -31.61
C GLN A 154 1.71 41.39 -30.74
N LEU A 155 0.84 42.27 -30.24
CA LEU A 155 -0.30 41.90 -29.39
C LEU A 155 -1.40 41.26 -30.22
N THR A 156 -1.79 40.02 -29.87
CA THR A 156 -2.84 39.28 -30.55
C THR A 156 -3.87 38.77 -29.55
N ASN A 157 -5.14 39.18 -29.70
CA ASN A 157 -6.23 38.59 -28.93
C ASN A 157 -6.38 37.10 -29.27
N ALA A 158 -6.49 36.25 -28.26
CA ALA A 158 -6.54 34.81 -28.44
C ALA A 158 -7.67 34.15 -27.63
N THR A 159 -7.99 32.91 -28.00
CA THR A 159 -8.93 32.06 -27.28
C THR A 159 -8.18 30.89 -26.66
N ILE A 160 -8.61 30.49 -25.47
CA ILE A 160 -8.08 29.35 -24.71
C ILE A 160 -8.35 28.06 -25.49
N ALA A 161 -7.34 27.22 -25.71
CA ALA A 161 -7.53 25.89 -26.27
C ALA A 161 -6.51 24.86 -25.75
N VAL A 162 -7.03 23.69 -25.34
CA VAL A 162 -6.24 22.56 -24.80
C VAL A 162 -5.17 22.05 -25.76
N LYS A 163 -5.34 22.26 -27.07
CA LYS A 163 -4.36 21.81 -28.08
C LYS A 163 -2.97 22.43 -27.89
N HIS A 164 -2.88 23.60 -27.25
CA HIS A 164 -1.63 24.35 -27.07
C HIS A 164 -0.73 23.83 -25.94
N THR A 165 -1.20 22.86 -25.14
CA THR A 165 -0.47 22.32 -23.99
C THR A 165 0.12 20.92 -24.21
N ARG A 166 0.07 20.41 -25.45
CA ARG A 166 0.31 18.99 -25.76
C ARG A 166 1.72 18.47 -25.42
N LYS A 167 2.69 19.36 -25.20
CA LYS A 167 4.10 19.04 -24.88
C LYS A 167 4.54 19.49 -23.48
N ILE A 168 3.68 20.21 -22.76
CA ILE A 168 4.04 20.80 -21.47
C ILE A 168 3.26 20.08 -20.39
N ASN A 169 3.99 19.47 -19.48
CA ASN A 169 3.42 18.85 -18.31
C ASN A 169 4.24 19.27 -17.10
N LEU A 170 3.67 20.16 -16.28
CA LEU A 170 4.22 20.46 -14.95
C LEU A 170 4.29 19.18 -14.12
N LEU A 171 3.53 18.15 -14.52
CA LEU A 171 3.50 16.88 -13.85
C LEU A 171 4.68 15.93 -14.17
N ASP A 172 5.59 16.29 -15.06
CA ASP A 172 6.78 15.45 -15.29
C ASP A 172 7.88 15.68 -14.22
N VAL A 173 7.65 16.61 -13.29
CA VAL A 173 8.55 16.92 -12.17
C VAL A 173 8.26 16.04 -10.97
N ASP A 174 8.67 14.76 -10.99
CA ASP A 174 8.76 13.82 -9.84
C ASP A 174 7.56 13.64 -8.86
N TRP A 175 6.50 14.44 -8.96
CA TRP A 175 5.44 14.64 -7.97
C TRP A 175 4.37 13.54 -8.05
N LEU A 176 3.98 13.08 -9.25
CA LEU A 176 3.02 11.97 -9.42
C LEU A 176 3.67 10.59 -9.19
N LYS A 177 4.98 10.49 -9.43
CA LYS A 177 5.72 9.23 -9.30
C LYS A 177 5.80 8.73 -7.86
N ASN A 178 5.48 9.59 -6.90
CA ASN A 178 5.46 9.25 -5.48
C ASN A 178 4.20 8.48 -5.05
N TRP A 179 3.16 8.40 -5.89
CA TRP A 179 1.94 7.61 -5.60
C TRP A 179 2.16 6.10 -5.74
N GLU A 180 3.01 5.67 -6.68
CA GLU A 180 3.48 4.28 -6.70
C GLU A 180 4.29 3.93 -5.44
N LYS A 181 5.00 4.92 -4.86
CA LYS A 181 5.74 4.76 -3.60
C LYS A 181 4.84 4.67 -2.36
N LEU A 182 3.72 5.41 -2.31
CA LEU A 182 2.76 5.30 -1.22
C LEU A 182 2.06 3.93 -1.22
N LEU A 183 1.66 3.44 -2.41
CA LEU A 183 1.22 2.05 -2.57
C LEU A 183 2.31 1.06 -2.15
N HIS A 184 3.59 1.38 -2.39
CA HIS A 184 4.73 0.58 -1.95
C HIS A 184 4.93 0.53 -0.43
N GLN A 185 4.52 1.56 0.32
CA GLN A 185 4.60 1.58 1.79
C GLN A 185 3.56 0.63 2.43
N TRP A 186 2.39 0.47 1.82
CA TRP A 186 1.38 -0.51 2.26
C TRP A 186 1.68 -1.95 1.85
N ARG A 187 2.64 -2.19 0.93
CA ARG A 187 3.08 -3.54 0.58
C ARG A 187 3.71 -4.27 1.76
N PHE A 188 4.39 -3.55 2.67
CA PHE A 188 4.96 -4.17 3.87
C PHE A 188 3.85 -4.68 4.81
N SER A 189 2.81 -3.89 5.04
CA SER A 189 1.64 -4.31 5.83
C SER A 189 0.94 -5.52 5.22
N ILE A 190 0.72 -5.53 3.90
CA ILE A 190 0.12 -6.67 3.19
C ILE A 190 1.03 -7.90 3.25
N THR A 191 2.36 -7.74 3.10
CA THR A 191 3.29 -8.89 3.22
C THR A 191 3.33 -9.48 4.62
N ILE A 192 3.20 -8.65 5.67
CA ILE A 192 3.13 -9.13 7.06
C ILE A 192 1.83 -9.92 7.26
N VAL A 193 0.69 -9.39 6.80
CA VAL A 193 -0.61 -10.07 6.91
C VAL A 193 -0.62 -11.38 6.11
N LEU A 194 -0.09 -11.39 4.89
CA LEU A 194 -0.05 -12.57 4.03
C LEU A 194 0.93 -13.62 4.56
N SER A 195 2.09 -13.20 5.08
CA SER A 195 3.03 -14.08 5.78
C SER A 195 2.38 -14.71 7.03
N LEU A 196 1.66 -13.92 7.83
CA LEU A 196 0.92 -14.43 8.99
C LEU A 196 -0.20 -15.41 8.59
N MET A 197 -0.92 -15.10 7.51
CA MET A 197 -1.99 -15.94 6.97
C MET A 197 -1.46 -17.27 6.44
N VAL A 198 -0.23 -17.31 5.90
CA VAL A 198 0.44 -18.53 5.42
C VAL A 198 1.10 -19.31 6.57
N LEU A 199 1.56 -18.64 7.62
CA LEU A 199 2.19 -19.32 8.78
C LEU A 199 1.18 -20.18 9.57
N MET A 200 -0.08 -19.74 9.66
CA MET A 200 -1.12 -20.44 10.42
C MET A 200 -1.45 -21.86 9.89
N PRO A 201 -1.69 -22.10 8.58
CA PRO A 201 -1.96 -23.45 8.08
C PRO A 201 -0.76 -24.38 8.19
N ILE A 202 0.47 -23.86 8.21
CA ILE A 202 1.69 -24.67 8.35
C ILE A 202 1.75 -25.34 9.74
N GLN A 203 1.41 -24.60 10.80
CA GLN A 203 1.37 -25.17 12.15
C GLN A 203 0.35 -26.31 12.24
N LEU A 204 -0.85 -26.10 11.69
CA LEU A 204 -1.91 -27.12 11.65
C LEU A 204 -1.50 -28.35 10.84
N ALA A 205 -0.76 -28.19 9.74
CA ALA A 205 -0.30 -29.30 8.92
C ALA A 205 0.78 -30.15 9.62
N VAL A 206 1.72 -29.51 10.32
CA VAL A 206 2.78 -30.21 11.08
C VAL A 206 2.18 -30.99 12.23
N ASP A 207 1.27 -30.36 12.99
CA ASP A 207 0.59 -31.03 14.09
C ASP A 207 -0.24 -32.21 13.60
N ASN A 208 -0.98 -32.05 12.49
CA ASN A 208 -1.74 -33.14 11.88
C ASN A 208 -0.85 -34.33 11.47
N TYR A 209 0.32 -34.05 10.88
CA TYR A 209 1.28 -35.07 10.50
C TYR A 209 1.87 -35.79 11.72
N TYR A 210 2.29 -35.04 12.73
CA TYR A 210 2.89 -35.60 13.95
C TYR A 210 1.88 -36.41 14.78
N LEU A 211 0.64 -35.96 14.86
CA LEU A 211 -0.42 -36.65 15.58
C LEU A 211 -0.79 -37.99 14.90
N ASN A 212 -0.82 -38.02 13.57
CA ASN A 212 -1.04 -39.26 12.82
C ASN A 212 0.07 -40.29 13.04
N GLN A 213 1.32 -39.85 13.14
CA GLN A 213 2.46 -40.71 13.49
C GLN A 213 2.29 -41.36 14.88
N GLN A 214 1.86 -40.59 15.89
CA GLN A 214 1.62 -41.12 17.24
C GLN A 214 0.51 -42.17 17.27
N ILE A 215 -0.58 -41.95 16.54
CA ILE A 215 -1.70 -42.90 16.46
C ILE A 215 -1.21 -44.26 15.93
N GLN A 216 -0.40 -44.26 14.86
CA GLN A 216 0.13 -45.49 14.27
C GLN A 216 1.07 -46.22 15.22
N MET A 217 1.97 -45.50 15.90
CA MET A 217 2.86 -46.10 16.90
C MET A 217 2.09 -46.71 18.07
N GLN A 218 1.06 -46.00 18.56
CA GLN A 218 0.24 -46.48 19.66
C GLN A 218 -0.57 -47.73 19.27
N GLN A 219 -1.10 -47.78 18.04
CA GLN A 219 -1.77 -48.97 17.52
C GLN A 219 -0.82 -50.17 17.44
N ASN A 220 0.40 -49.97 16.94
CA ASN A 220 1.41 -51.03 16.88
C ASN A 220 1.81 -51.54 18.27
N ASN A 221 2.02 -50.65 19.23
CA ASN A 221 2.34 -51.04 20.61
C ASN A 221 1.17 -51.79 21.27
N ASN A 222 -0.06 -51.35 21.04
CA ASN A 222 -1.26 -52.03 21.54
C ASN A 222 -1.42 -53.42 20.92
N GLN A 223 -1.20 -53.57 19.60
CA GLN A 223 -1.22 -54.86 18.92
C GLN A 223 -0.13 -55.80 19.43
N ASN A 224 1.09 -55.29 19.63
CA ASN A 224 2.21 -56.07 20.18
C ASN A 224 1.93 -56.53 21.61
N THR A 225 1.35 -55.66 22.43
CA THR A 225 0.94 -55.99 23.80
C THR A 225 -0.15 -57.05 23.78
N PHE A 226 -1.13 -56.93 22.89
CA PHE A 226 -2.19 -57.92 22.74
C PHE A 226 -1.67 -59.28 22.27
N LYS A 227 -0.76 -59.32 21.28
CA LYS A 227 -0.12 -60.56 20.82
C LYS A 227 0.66 -61.26 21.93
N LYS A 228 1.33 -60.50 22.80
CA LYS A 228 2.03 -61.04 23.98
C LYS A 228 1.08 -61.64 25.01
N LEU A 229 -0.08 -61.02 25.20
CA LEU A 229 -1.09 -61.47 26.18
C LEU A 229 -1.97 -62.62 25.66
N PHE A 230 -2.21 -62.69 24.35
CA PHE A 230 -3.08 -63.68 23.71
C PHE A 230 -2.42 -64.32 22.47
N PRO A 231 -1.38 -65.14 22.66
CA PRO A 231 -0.62 -65.75 21.56
C PRO A 231 -1.41 -66.73 20.68
N GLU A 232 -2.63 -67.12 21.10
CA GLU A 232 -3.53 -68.01 20.34
C GLU A 232 -4.22 -67.31 19.15
N VAL A 233 -4.28 -65.98 19.13
CA VAL A 233 -4.99 -65.21 18.09
C VAL A 233 -4.06 -64.91 16.91
N ARG A 234 -4.19 -65.69 15.83
CA ARG A 234 -3.32 -65.58 14.63
C ARG A 234 -3.57 -64.36 13.75
N ARG A 235 -4.76 -63.75 13.78
CA ARG A 235 -5.12 -62.58 12.95
C ARG A 235 -5.87 -61.53 13.78
N ILE A 236 -5.34 -60.32 13.79
CA ILE A 236 -5.95 -59.15 14.43
C ILE A 236 -6.64 -58.33 13.35
N VAL A 237 -7.98 -58.36 13.32
CA VAL A 237 -8.82 -57.53 12.42
C VAL A 237 -9.16 -56.20 13.10
N ASP A 238 -9.98 -56.21 14.16
CA ASP A 238 -10.26 -55.05 15.03
C ASP A 238 -9.81 -55.30 16.47
N LEU A 239 -8.72 -54.65 16.87
CA LEU A 239 -8.10 -54.80 18.19
C LEU A 239 -9.05 -54.47 19.36
N PRO A 240 -9.82 -53.36 19.35
CA PRO A 240 -10.67 -52.99 20.49
C PRO A 240 -11.82 -53.98 20.71
N VAL A 241 -12.42 -54.47 19.62
CA VAL A 241 -13.53 -55.43 19.67
C VAL A 241 -13.04 -56.80 20.16
N GLN A 242 -11.87 -57.24 19.72
CA GLN A 242 -11.26 -58.49 20.17
C GLN A 242 -10.84 -58.45 21.64
N ILE A 243 -10.32 -57.32 22.12
CA ILE A 243 -10.04 -57.11 23.55
C ILE A 243 -11.34 -57.26 24.35
N LYS A 244 -12.43 -56.59 23.93
CA LYS A 244 -13.72 -56.66 24.61
C LYS A 244 -14.31 -58.09 24.63
N GLN A 245 -14.22 -58.80 23.51
CA GLN A 245 -14.68 -60.20 23.42
C GLN A 245 -13.86 -61.13 24.31
N LYS A 246 -12.52 -60.98 24.35
CA LYS A 246 -11.64 -61.81 25.20
C LYS A 246 -11.79 -61.48 26.69
N LEU A 247 -11.96 -60.21 27.04
CA LEU A 247 -12.28 -59.80 28.42
C LEU A 247 -13.63 -60.36 28.87
N ASN A 248 -14.64 -60.32 28.00
CA ASN A 248 -15.95 -60.90 28.30
C ASN A 248 -15.88 -62.43 28.43
N GLN A 249 -15.13 -63.13 27.58
CA GLN A 249 -14.92 -64.58 27.69
C GLN A 249 -14.16 -64.96 28.98
N ALA A 250 -13.12 -64.20 29.33
CA ALA A 250 -12.38 -64.39 30.57
C ALA A 250 -13.26 -64.12 31.81
N ASN A 251 -14.13 -63.10 31.74
CA ASN A 251 -15.10 -62.80 32.80
C ASN A 251 -16.20 -63.87 32.89
N SER A 252 -16.71 -64.39 31.77
CA SER A 252 -17.71 -65.48 31.75
C SER A 252 -17.16 -66.79 32.32
N TYR A 253 -15.86 -67.07 32.13
CA TYR A 253 -15.20 -68.19 32.82
C TYR A 253 -15.05 -67.93 34.33
N LYS A 254 -14.81 -66.67 34.72
CA LYS A 254 -14.74 -66.23 36.12
C LYS A 254 -16.09 -66.31 36.85
N THR A 255 -17.22 -66.09 36.17
CA THR A 255 -18.56 -66.23 36.76
C THR A 255 -18.94 -67.69 37.09
N ARG A 256 -18.16 -68.67 36.63
CA ARG A 256 -18.34 -70.10 36.96
C ARG A 256 -17.35 -70.63 38.01
N SER A 257 -16.44 -69.79 38.49
CA SER A 257 -15.49 -70.13 39.55
C SER A 257 -15.87 -69.35 40.81
N ASP A 258 -16.31 -70.06 41.85
CA ASP A 258 -16.69 -69.54 43.19
C ASP A 258 -15.57 -68.79 43.96
N ASP A 259 -14.45 -68.46 43.29
CA ASP A 259 -13.24 -67.86 43.88
C ASP A 259 -12.93 -66.47 43.27
N ASP A 260 -13.93 -65.60 43.13
CA ASP A 260 -13.66 -64.22 42.73
C ASP A 260 -13.04 -63.44 43.90
N LEU A 261 -11.72 -63.24 43.84
CA LEU A 261 -10.94 -62.50 44.84
C LEU A 261 -11.49 -61.09 45.13
N LEU A 262 -12.11 -60.43 44.15
CA LEU A 262 -12.71 -59.11 44.33
C LEU A 262 -13.97 -59.16 45.21
N SER A 263 -14.77 -60.23 45.08
CA SER A 263 -15.91 -60.49 45.96
C SER A 263 -15.47 -60.87 47.38
N LYS A 264 -14.37 -61.62 47.55
CA LYS A 264 -13.80 -61.92 48.88
C LYS A 264 -13.18 -60.68 49.56
N LEU A 265 -12.52 -59.81 48.79
CA LEU A 265 -11.97 -58.53 49.28
C LEU A 265 -13.05 -57.55 49.75
N THR A 266 -14.25 -57.61 49.16
CA THR A 266 -15.40 -56.78 49.58
C THR A 266 -16.12 -57.34 50.80
N LEU A 267 -16.02 -58.65 51.08
CA LEU A 267 -16.60 -59.28 52.27
C LEU A 267 -15.77 -59.08 53.55
N GLU A 268 -14.43 -58.92 53.45
CA GLU A 268 -13.56 -58.78 54.64
C GLU A 268 -13.18 -57.34 55.00
N THR A 269 -13.48 -56.33 54.17
CA THR A 269 -13.09 -54.94 54.44
C THR A 269 -14.25 -54.11 54.99
N LYS A 270 -14.13 -53.65 56.26
CA LYS A 270 -15.04 -52.68 56.87
C LYS A 270 -15.20 -51.42 55.98
N PRO A 271 -16.38 -50.77 55.96
CA PRO A 271 -16.85 -49.89 54.87
C PRO A 271 -16.10 -48.54 54.66
N LYS A 272 -14.88 -48.37 55.18
CA LYS A 272 -14.09 -47.13 55.07
C LYS A 272 -12.58 -47.31 54.88
N ALA A 273 -12.10 -48.50 54.52
CA ALA A 273 -10.67 -48.69 54.21
C ALA A 273 -10.36 -48.33 52.74
N MET A 274 -9.49 -47.34 52.53
CA MET A 274 -8.99 -46.96 51.19
C MET A 274 -7.70 -47.72 50.90
N ILE A 275 -7.73 -48.67 49.98
CA ILE A 275 -6.56 -49.44 49.58
C ILE A 275 -5.62 -48.54 48.77
N LYS A 276 -4.41 -48.28 49.27
CA LYS A 276 -3.40 -47.44 48.59
C LYS A 276 -2.59 -48.20 47.55
N GLN A 277 -2.34 -49.49 47.76
CA GLN A 277 -1.51 -50.26 46.85
C GLN A 277 -1.86 -51.75 46.88
N LEU A 278 -1.94 -52.35 45.69
CA LEU A 278 -2.22 -53.77 45.49
C LEU A 278 -1.05 -54.37 44.71
N LYS A 279 -0.27 -55.26 45.36
CA LYS A 279 0.86 -55.96 44.72
C LYS A 279 0.57 -57.44 44.66
N PHE A 280 0.63 -58.00 43.45
CA PHE A 280 0.51 -59.44 43.21
C PHE A 280 1.86 -59.99 42.77
N ASN A 281 2.47 -60.86 43.58
CA ASN A 281 3.75 -61.47 43.27
C ASN A 281 3.74 -62.95 43.67
N GLN A 282 4.21 -63.82 42.76
CA GLN A 282 4.37 -65.27 42.99
C GLN A 282 3.19 -65.95 43.71
N LYS A 283 1.96 -65.73 43.21
CA LYS A 283 0.69 -66.29 43.73
C LYS A 283 0.25 -65.81 45.12
N THR A 284 0.90 -64.80 45.70
CA THR A 284 0.45 -64.15 46.94
C THR A 284 0.02 -62.71 46.64
N LEU A 285 -1.16 -62.34 47.17
CA LEU A 285 -1.69 -60.97 47.09
C LEU A 285 -1.38 -60.28 48.42
N THR A 286 -0.57 -59.21 48.37
CA THR A 286 -0.31 -58.39 49.57
C THR A 286 -1.07 -57.06 49.45
N LEU A 287 -1.83 -56.76 50.50
CA LEU A 287 -2.65 -55.56 50.62
C LEU A 287 -1.99 -54.61 51.62
N THR A 288 -1.74 -53.38 51.19
CA THR A 288 -1.36 -52.27 52.06
C THR A 288 -2.54 -51.30 52.14
N LEU A 289 -3.16 -51.25 53.32
CA LEU A 289 -4.21 -50.28 53.68
C LEU A 289 -3.59 -48.92 53.96
#